data_AF-A0A6S5TCE4-F1
#
_entry.id   AF-A0A6S5TCE4-F1
#
_cell.length_a   1.000
_cell.length_b   1.000
_cell.length_c   1.000
_cell.angle_alpha   90.00
_cell.angle_beta   90.00
_cell.angle_gamma   90.00
#
_symmetry.space_group_name_H-M   'P 1'
#
loop_
_entity.id
_entity.type
_entity.pdbx_description
1 polymer ?
#
loop_
_entity_poly.entity_id
_entity_poly.type
_entity_poly.pdbx_seq_one_letter_code
_entity_poly.pdbx_strand_id
1 'polypeptide(L)' 'MNTPPRLAAQLDWMMAGSFSPEQYQGEERKEYEDEAARIERQWDNQPS' A
#
# COMPACT_ATOMS: atom_id res chain seq x y z
N MET A 1 -18.59 -1.40 2.16
CA MET A 1 -17.74 -2.32 1.36
C MET A 1 -16.38 -2.35 2.05
N ASN A 2 -15.84 -3.53 2.34
CA ASN A 2 -14.49 -3.64 2.88
C ASN A 2 -13.50 -3.57 1.71
N THR A 3 -12.71 -2.51 1.60
CA THR A 3 -11.72 -2.36 0.53
C THR A 3 -10.60 -3.37 0.76
N PRO A 4 -10.24 -4.23 -0.22
CA PRO A 4 -9.14 -5.18 -0.07
C PRO A 4 -7.85 -4.46 0.36
N PRO A 5 -7.01 -5.05 1.24
CA PRO A 5 -5.83 -4.37 1.79
C PRO A 5 -4.86 -3.88 0.71
N ARG A 6 -4.63 -4.69 -0.34
CA ARG A 6 -3.80 -4.27 -1.50
C ARG A 6 -4.38 -3.05 -2.23
N LEU A 7 -5.70 -3.02 -2.43
CA LEU A 7 -6.35 -1.89 -3.08
C LEU A 7 -6.28 -0.65 -2.19
N ALA A 8 -6.40 -0.80 -0.88
CA ALA A 8 -6.22 0.30 0.06
C ALA A 8 -4.81 0.89 -0.01
N ALA A 9 -3.75 0.06 -0.07
CA ALA A 9 -2.38 0.56 -0.21
C ALA A 9 -2.19 1.39 -1.49
N GLN A 10 -2.77 0.94 -2.61
CA GLN A 10 -2.75 1.71 -3.87
C GLN A 10 -3.49 3.04 -3.74
N LEU A 11 -4.65 3.05 -3.09
CA LEU A 11 -5.45 4.25 -2.88
C LEU A 11 -4.77 5.24 -1.95
N ASP A 12 -4.16 4.77 -0.87
CA ASP A 12 -3.44 5.59 0.10
C ASP A 12 -2.23 6.26 -0.56
N TRP A 13 -1.47 5.54 -1.37
CA TRP A 13 -0.41 6.14 -2.18
C TRP A 13 -0.95 7.19 -3.15
N MET A 14 -2.02 6.87 -3.88
CA MET A 14 -2.58 7.77 -4.90
C MET A 14 -3.23 9.03 -4.31
N MET A 15 -3.84 8.94 -3.14
CA MET A 15 -4.62 10.03 -2.53
C MET A 15 -3.86 10.79 -1.44
N ALA A 16 -3.17 10.07 -0.56
CA ALA A 16 -2.47 10.64 0.59
C ALA A 16 -0.95 10.72 0.39
N GLY A 17 -0.39 10.00 -0.59
CA GLY A 17 1.06 9.93 -0.81
C GLY A 17 1.81 9.25 0.33
N SER A 18 1.10 8.52 1.20
CA SER A 18 1.65 7.84 2.37
C SER A 18 0.80 6.63 2.73
N PHE A 19 1.40 5.65 3.40
CA PHE A 19 0.75 4.40 3.77
C PHE A 19 0.26 4.42 5.22
N SER A 20 -0.90 3.84 5.49
CA SER A 20 -1.54 3.74 6.82
C SER A 20 -1.92 2.29 7.17
N PRO A 21 -0.92 1.43 7.47
CA PRO A 21 -1.16 0.02 7.76
C PRO A 21 -1.76 -0.24 9.15
N GLU A 22 -1.83 0.76 10.05
CA GLU A 22 -2.21 0.53 11.45
C GLU A 22 -3.66 0.05 11.62
N GLN A 23 -4.52 0.27 10.62
CA GLN A 23 -5.91 -0.19 10.61
C GLN A 23 -6.06 -1.69 10.29
N TYR A 24 -5.00 -2.34 9.78
CA TYR A 24 -5.01 -3.75 9.39
C TYR A 24 -4.28 -4.63 10.42
N GLN A 25 -4.67 -5.89 10.52
CA GLN A 25 -4.03 -6.88 11.40
C GLN A 25 -3.81 -8.21 10.69
N GLY A 26 -2.87 -9.00 11.19
CA GLY A 26 -2.60 -10.35 10.69
C GLY A 26 -2.29 -10.39 9.19
N GLU A 27 -3.03 -11.23 8.47
CA GLU A 27 -2.85 -11.44 7.03
C GLU A 27 -3.20 -10.19 6.21
N GLU A 28 -4.22 -9.43 6.61
CA GLU A 28 -4.60 -8.20 5.91
C GLU A 28 -3.49 -7.16 5.97
N ARG A 29 -2.83 -7.03 7.11
CA ARG A 29 -1.69 -6.11 7.27
C ARG A 29 -0.53 -6.51 6.38
N LYS A 30 -0.23 -7.81 6.34
CA LYS A 30 0.83 -8.34 5.49
C LYS A 30 0.56 -8.03 4.02
N GLU A 31 -0.67 -8.26 3.53
CA GLU A 31 -1.03 -7.95 2.15
C GLU A 31 -0.93 -6.46 1.82
N TYR A 32 -1.32 -5.60 2.75
CA TYR A 32 -1.18 -4.16 2.60
C TYR A 32 0.30 -3.75 2.52
N GLU A 33 1.13 -4.21 3.46
CA GLU A 33 2.56 -3.88 3.53
C GLU A 33 3.34 -4.42 2.33
N ASP A 34 3.02 -5.63 1.85
CA ASP A 34 3.62 -6.22 0.65
C ASP A 34 3.36 -5.36 -0.59
N GLU A 35 2.14 -4.82 -0.72
CA GLU A 35 1.78 -3.94 -1.83
C GLU A 35 2.40 -2.54 -1.70
N ALA A 36 2.44 -1.98 -0.49
CA ALA A 36 3.13 -0.72 -0.21
C ALA A 36 4.61 -0.80 -0.64
N ALA A 37 5.31 -1.86 -0.22
CA ALA A 37 6.70 -2.10 -0.61
C ALA A 37 6.89 -2.27 -2.12
N ARG A 38 5.91 -2.87 -2.82
CA ARG A 38 5.92 -2.98 -4.29
C ARG A 38 5.84 -1.61 -4.95
N ILE A 39 4.95 -0.75 -4.46
CA ILE A 39 4.73 0.61 -4.98
C ILE A 39 5.98 1.47 -4.76
N GLU A 40 6.56 1.45 -3.55
CA GLU A 40 7.79 2.19 -3.23
C GLU A 40 8.93 1.79 -4.17
N ARG A 41 9.14 0.49 -4.38
CA ARG A 41 10.16 0.00 -5.33
C ARG A 41 9.88 0.43 -6.76
N GLN A 42 8.61 0.51 -7.18
CA GLN A 42 8.28 0.98 -8.52
C GLN A 42 8.60 2.45 -8.71
N TRP A 43 8.38 3.26 -7.67
CA TRP A 43 8.72 4.67 -7.68
C TRP A 43 10.24 4.90 -7.69
N ASP A 44 10.97 4.19 -6.83
CA ASP A 44 12.44 4.26 -6.76
C ASP A 44 13.12 3.83 -8.08
N ASN A 45 12.48 2.95 -8.84
CA ASN A 45 12.98 2.47 -10.13
C ASN A 45 12.50 3.31 -11.32
N GLN A 46 11.81 4.44 -11.13
CA GLN A 46 11.47 5.31 -12.27
C GLN A 46 12.73 6.05 -12.76
N PRO A 47 13.04 5.98 -14.07
CA PRO A 47 14.10 6.80 -14.64
C PRO A 47 13.73 8.28 -14.48
N SER A 48 14.69 9.07 -13.98
CA SER A 48 14.54 10.51 -13.71
C SER A 48 14.27 11.35 -14.96
#